data_AF-A0A2K8XTE2-F1
#
_entry.id   AF-A0A2K8XTE2-F1
#
_cell.length_a   1.000
_cell.length_b   1.000
_cell.length_c   1.000
_cell.angle_alpha   90.00
_cell.angle_beta   90.00
_cell.angle_gamma   90.00
#
_symmetry.space_group_name_H-M   'P 1'
#
loop_
_entity.id
_entity.type
_entity.pdbx_description
1 polymer ?
#
loop_
_entity_poly.entity_id
_entity_poly.type
_entity_poly.pdbx_seq_one_letter_code
_entity_poly.pdbx_strand_id
1 'polypeptide(L)'
;MNDVNLKTLAWFSNNYYRISKKDKIGTYKYTDLRYPMLNPDDINTFVFNFTVFFEDNEWDILSFNGNPPSKEGFELFLERLKGI
;
A
#
# COMPACT_ATOMS: atom_id res chain seq x y z
N MET A 1 7.69 -9.14 -11.28
CA MET A 1 6.36 -9.17 -11.93
C MET A 1 6.53 -8.60 -13.33
N ASN A 2 6.19 -9.35 -14.38
CA ASN A 2 6.59 -9.02 -15.76
C ASN A 2 5.51 -8.33 -16.60
N ASP A 3 4.33 -8.11 -16.04
CA ASP A 3 3.23 -7.40 -16.69
C ASP A 3 3.59 -5.93 -16.96
N VAL A 4 3.36 -5.46 -18.19
CA VAL A 4 3.72 -4.10 -18.63
C VAL A 4 2.84 -3.04 -17.97
N ASN A 5 1.55 -3.31 -17.80
CA ASN A 5 0.60 -2.38 -17.19
C ASN A 5 0.89 -2.23 -15.69
N LEU A 6 1.18 -3.32 -14.98
CA LEU A 6 1.56 -3.22 -13.57
C LEU A 6 2.89 -2.49 -13.34
N LYS A 7 3.80 -2.50 -14.32
CA LYS A 7 5.06 -1.73 -14.23
C LYS A 7 4.82 -0.23 -14.35
N THR A 8 3.74 0.24 -14.99
CA THR A 8 3.45 1.68 -15.08
C THR A 8 3.14 2.28 -13.71
N LEU A 9 2.68 1.46 -12.74
CA LEU A 9 2.49 1.88 -11.34
C LEU A 9 3.78 2.40 -10.70
N ALA A 10 4.95 2.04 -11.22
CA ALA A 10 6.23 2.59 -10.76
C ALA A 10 6.27 4.12 -10.83
N TRP A 11 5.59 4.73 -11.80
CA TRP A 11 5.48 6.19 -11.92
C TRP A 11 4.82 6.82 -10.69
N PHE A 12 3.79 6.18 -10.13
CA PHE A 12 3.00 6.72 -9.03
C PHE A 12 3.84 6.96 -7.75
N SER A 13 4.80 6.08 -7.46
CA SER A 13 5.69 6.18 -6.29
C SER A 13 7.13 6.54 -6.60
N ASN A 14 7.42 7.10 -7.78
CA ASN A 14 8.79 7.39 -8.21
C ASN A 14 9.74 6.17 -8.05
N ASN A 15 9.31 5.01 -8.55
CA ASN A 15 9.97 3.70 -8.42
C ASN A 15 10.15 3.16 -6.99
N TYR A 16 9.61 3.84 -5.96
CA TYR A 16 9.73 3.42 -4.57
C TYR A 16 8.43 2.80 -4.05
N TYR A 17 8.14 1.58 -4.49
CA TYR A 17 6.90 0.86 -4.19
C TYR A 17 7.14 -0.63 -3.98
N ARG A 18 6.14 -1.30 -3.42
CA ARG A 18 6.09 -2.76 -3.31
C ARG A 18 4.75 -3.26 -3.82
N ILE A 19 4.76 -4.39 -4.53
CA ILE A 19 3.56 -5.14 -4.86
C ILE A 19 3.65 -6.51 -4.20
N SER A 20 2.62 -6.90 -3.45
CA SER A 20 2.52 -8.23 -2.82
C SER A 20 1.22 -8.91 -3.21
N LYS A 21 1.22 -10.25 -3.30
CA LYS A 21 -0.01 -11.02 -3.56
C LYS A 21 -0.96 -10.92 -2.35
N LYS A 22 -2.26 -10.93 -2.60
CA LYS A 22 -3.31 -11.15 -1.60
C LYS A 22 -3.85 -12.59 -1.71
N ASP A 23 -4.73 -12.97 -0.79
CA ASP A 23 -5.28 -14.33 -0.70
C ASP A 23 -6.09 -14.74 -1.94
N LYS A 24 -6.84 -13.80 -2.54
CA LYS A 24 -7.61 -14.05 -3.76
C LYS A 24 -6.69 -14.04 -4.99
N ILE A 25 -6.74 -15.11 -5.79
CA ILE A 25 -6.04 -15.21 -7.07
C ILE A 25 -6.40 -14.00 -7.95
N GLY A 26 -5.39 -13.39 -8.57
CA GLY A 26 -5.56 -12.21 -9.42
C GLY A 26 -5.66 -10.90 -8.64
N THR A 27 -5.54 -10.91 -7.31
CA THR A 27 -5.50 -9.69 -6.49
C THR A 27 -4.14 -9.45 -5.86
N TYR A 28 -3.75 -8.18 -5.83
CA TYR A 28 -2.46 -7.71 -5.37
C TYR A 28 -2.64 -6.47 -4.49
N LYS A 29 -1.76 -6.30 -3.51
CA LYS A 29 -1.63 -5.07 -2.73
C LYS A 29 -0.50 -4.25 -3.33
N TYR A 30 -0.82 -3.04 -3.77
CA TYR A 30 0.17 -2.02 -4.08
C TYR A 30 0.43 -1.19 -2.82
N THR A 31 1.69 -0.95 -2.50
CA THR A 31 2.13 -0.13 -1.38
C THR A 31 3.12 0.92 -1.87
N ASP A 32 2.83 2.20 -1.62
CA ASP A 32 3.77 3.29 -1.83
C ASP A 32 4.70 3.39 -0.61
N LEU A 33 6.01 3.18 -0.82
CA LEU A 33 6.99 3.11 0.26
C LEU A 33 7.51 4.49 0.68
N ARG A 34 7.13 5.56 -0.02
CA ARG A 34 7.47 6.93 0.37
C ARG A 34 6.71 7.35 1.63
N TYR A 35 5.54 6.74 1.85
CA TYR A 35 4.71 6.98 3.03
C TYR A 35 5.04 5.98 4.13
N PRO A 36 5.16 6.45 5.38
CA PRO A 36 5.47 5.59 6.52
C PRO A 36 4.31 4.64 6.87
N MET A 37 4.65 3.63 7.67
CA MET A 37 3.67 2.82 8.39
C MET A 37 3.13 3.58 9.60
N LEU A 38 1.85 3.40 9.91
CA LEU A 38 1.25 3.89 11.16
C LEU A 38 1.90 3.21 12.37
N ASN A 39 2.01 1.88 12.34
CA ASN A 39 2.72 1.08 13.32
C ASN A 39 4.02 0.54 12.70
N PRO A 40 5.21 0.91 13.21
CA PRO A 40 6.48 0.42 12.68
C PRO A 40 6.65 -1.10 12.80
N ASP A 41 5.97 -1.73 13.77
CA ASP A 41 6.07 -3.16 14.03
C ASP A 41 5.06 -3.99 13.20
N ASP A 42 4.19 -3.35 12.42
CA ASP A 42 3.24 -4.01 11.54
C ASP A 42 3.34 -3.52 10.09
N ILE A 43 3.94 -4.37 9.26
CA ILE A 43 4.15 -4.18 7.81
C ILE A 43 2.85 -3.98 7.02
N ASN A 44 1.68 -4.26 7.60
CA ASN A 44 0.40 -4.06 6.93
C ASN A 44 -0.14 -2.64 7.06
N THR A 45 0.44 -1.82 7.93
CA THR A 45 -0.09 -0.51 8.34
C THR A 45 0.47 0.67 7.55
N PHE A 46 0.99 0.45 6.33
CA PHE A 46 1.35 1.53 5.41
C PHE A 46 0.18 2.46 5.15
N VAL A 47 0.38 3.76 5.35
CA VAL A 47 -0.66 4.79 5.16
C VAL A 47 -1.20 4.78 3.73
N PHE A 48 -0.34 4.61 2.73
CA PHE A 48 -0.74 4.65 1.34
C PHE A 48 -0.61 3.28 0.67
N ASN A 49 -1.74 2.62 0.46
CA ASN A 49 -1.82 1.35 -0.25
C ASN A 49 -3.21 1.16 -0.89
N PHE A 50 -3.30 0.36 -1.94
CA PHE A 50 -4.57 0.00 -2.56
C PHE A 50 -4.54 -1.41 -3.13
N THR A 51 -5.72 -1.96 -3.45
CA THR A 51 -5.82 -3.28 -4.07
C THR A 51 -5.86 -3.11 -5.58
N VAL A 52 -5.00 -3.85 -6.26
CA VAL A 52 -5.03 -4.00 -7.72
C VAL A 52 -5.60 -5.38 -8.02
N PHE A 53 -6.50 -5.47 -8.97
CA PHE A 53 -7.07 -6.75 -9.41
C PHE A 53 -7.14 -6.83 -10.92
N PHE A 54 -7.12 -8.06 -11.43
CA PHE A 54 -7.22 -8.36 -12.85
C PHE A 54 -8.57 -9.04 -13.13
N GLU A 55 -9.39 -8.41 -13.95
CA GLU A 55 -10.73 -8.89 -14.33
C GLU A 55 -11.00 -8.47 -15.79
N ASP A 56 -11.68 -9.31 -16.56
CA ASP A 56 -12.04 -9.03 -17.96
C ASP A 56 -10.88 -8.59 -18.89
N ASN A 57 -9.68 -9.16 -18.67
CA ASN A 57 -8.43 -8.82 -19.35
C ASN A 57 -7.89 -7.41 -19.08
N GLU A 58 -8.41 -6.72 -18.07
CA GLU A 58 -7.97 -5.38 -17.67
C GLU A 58 -7.52 -5.33 -16.21
N TRP A 59 -6.67 -4.36 -15.91
CA TRP A 59 -6.23 -4.06 -14.55
C TRP A 59 -7.07 -2.92 -13.99
N ASP A 60 -7.63 -3.12 -12.81
CA ASP A 60 -8.38 -2.08 -12.10
C ASP A 60 -7.97 -2.01 -10.62
N ILE A 61 -8.38 -0.95 -9.95
CA ILE A 61 -8.09 -0.67 -8.55
C ILE A 61 -9.35 -0.66 -7.72
N LEU A 62 -9.30 -1.31 -6.55
CA LEU A 62 -10.24 -0.99 -5.50
C LEU A 62 -9.71 0.22 -4.73
N SER A 63 -10.63 1.10 -4.36
CA SER A 63 -10.37 2.20 -3.44
C SER A 63 -9.69 1.70 -2.16
N PHE A 64 -9.01 2.63 -1.48
CA PHE A 64 -8.36 2.38 -0.19
C PHE A 64 -9.26 1.56 0.73
N ASN A 65 -8.75 0.40 1.16
CA ASN A 65 -9.43 -0.51 2.07
C ASN A 65 -8.59 -0.64 3.34
N GLY A 66 -8.73 0.35 4.22
CA GLY A 66 -8.07 0.38 5.51
C GLY A 66 -9.03 0.88 6.58
N ASN A 67 -8.83 0.39 7.80
CA ASN A 67 -9.52 0.92 8.97
C ASN A 67 -8.89 2.26 9.37
N PRO A 68 -9.65 3.18 9.98
CA PRO A 68 -9.07 4.30 10.69
C PRO A 68 -7.99 3.82 11.67
N PRO A 69 -6.90 4.59 11.87
CA PRO A 69 -5.87 4.22 12.82
C PRO A 69 -6.46 4.08 14.23
N SER A 70 -5.94 3.15 15.03
CA SER A 70 -6.24 3.15 16.46
C SER A 70 -5.65 4.41 17.11
N LYS A 71 -6.16 4.76 18.28
CA LYS A 71 -5.64 5.90 19.04
C LYS A 71 -4.14 5.73 19.31
N GLU A 72 -3.72 4.54 19.76
CA GLU A 72 -2.30 4.28 20.05
C GLU A 72 -1.45 4.39 18.78
N GLY A 73 -1.88 3.76 17.68
CA GLY A 73 -1.15 3.80 16.42
C GLY A 73 -1.01 5.22 15.86
N PHE A 74 -2.01 6.08 16.05
CA PHE A 74 -1.95 7.47 15.66
C PHE A 74 -1.02 8.31 16.55
N GLU A 75 -1.03 8.07 17.87
CA GLU A 75 -0.10 8.73 18.80
C GLU A 75 1.35 8.35 18.50
N LEU A 76 1.66 7.06 18.32
CA LEU A 76 2.97 6.57 17.89
C LEU A 76 3.44 7.20 16.57
N PHE A 77 2.53 7.33 15.61
CA PHE A 77 2.82 8.00 14.35
C PHE A 77 3.18 9.48 14.55
N LEU A 78 2.44 10.20 15.40
CA LEU A 78 2.71 11.62 15.69
C LEU A 78 4.04 11.83 16.42
N GLU A 79 4.40 10.99 17.39
CA GLU A 79 5.70 11.10 18.06
C GLU A 79 6.86 10.92 17.06
N ARG A 80 6.74 9.95 16.14
CA ARG A 80 7.74 9.74 15.09
C ARG A 80 7.84 10.93 14.13
N LEU A 81 6.73 11.59 13.81
CA LEU A 81 6.74 12.82 13.00
C LEU A 81 7.43 14.00 13.70
N LYS A 82 7.40 14.03 15.03
CA LYS A 82 8.15 15.03 15.83
C LYS A 82 9.66 14.73 15.87
N GLY A 83 10.09 13.55 15.45
CA GLY A 83 11.49 13.11 15.50
C GLY A 83 11.95 12.67 16.90
N ILE A 84 11.01 12.25 17.75
CA ILE A 84 11.25 11.73 19.10
C ILE A 84 11.23 10.20 19.07
#